data_AF-A0A535XN75-F1
#
_entry.id   AF-A0A535XN75-F1
#
_cell.length_a   1.000
_cell.length_b   1.000
_cell.length_c   1.000
_cell.angle_alpha   90.00
_cell.angle_beta   90.00
_cell.angle_gamma   90.00
#
_symmetry.space_group_name_H-M   'P 1'
#
loop_
_entity.id
_entity.type
_entity.pdbx_description
1 polymer ?
#
loop_
_entity_poly.entity_id
_entity_poly.type
_entity_poly.pdbx_seq_one_letter_code
_entity_poly.pdbx_strand_id
1 'polypeptide(L)'
;MFGRRKRDDAARVEEAREAERRALFEQLAKRPETVCPFLGLASDRAGYQPDPTGEHRCYAFGDPAPLSDEQQRHVCLERGYSNCPRYLRGVLVIPTEELEALRRPQPHVAPPPPPPPRPARPPRRRRSLLVGLALVILLVAAVGTGGLYLINPNFVARLITGRSPTPSSLASGSAQPGSPAPTGSASALATATPTPLPTPTAGDTFVGYQVGVGPQPYQLFTVDDAGNTTRTVSTSFSRFSHARVSPVTASNGLRYWLTTDGGWAGYAYIKGQSGSFQIRRLYRGADGSERAIVLPDDQV
;
A
#
# COMPACT_ATOMS: atom_id res chain seq x y z
N MET A 1 50.71 8.94 15.42
CA MET A 1 50.34 9.30 14.03
C MET A 1 49.19 8.45 13.44
N PHE A 2 48.95 7.22 13.92
CA PHE A 2 47.93 6.29 13.37
C PHE A 2 46.46 6.66 13.62
N GLY A 3 46.14 7.38 14.70
CA GLY A 3 44.75 7.75 15.03
C GLY A 3 44.17 8.95 14.26
N ARG A 4 44.98 9.69 13.48
CA ARG A 4 44.48 10.78 12.62
C ARG A 4 43.95 10.21 11.30
N ARG A 5 44.74 9.38 10.61
CA ARG A 5 44.35 8.69 9.37
C ARG A 5 43.06 7.88 9.52
N LYS A 6 42.90 7.12 10.62
CA LYS A 6 41.66 6.35 10.87
C LYS A 6 40.41 7.23 11.02
N ARG A 7 40.55 8.46 11.54
CA ARG A 7 39.45 9.43 11.64
C ARG A 7 39.15 10.06 10.28
N ASP A 8 40.19 10.38 9.52
CA ASP A 8 40.05 10.93 8.17
C ASP A 8 39.39 9.90 7.22
N ASP A 9 39.73 8.62 7.34
CA ASP A 9 39.11 7.52 6.59
C ASP A 9 37.64 7.31 7.00
N ALA A 10 37.32 7.40 8.30
CA ALA A 10 35.95 7.31 8.77
C ALA A 10 35.08 8.47 8.27
N ALA A 11 35.60 9.70 8.29
CA ALA A 11 34.91 10.88 7.77
C ALA A 11 34.62 10.75 6.26
N ARG A 12 35.60 10.29 5.47
CA ARG A 12 35.40 10.05 4.03
C ARG A 12 34.36 8.97 3.74
N VAL A 13 34.30 7.91 4.54
CA VAL A 13 33.27 6.85 4.41
C VAL A 13 31.88 7.40 4.74
N GLU A 14 31.78 8.26 5.75
CA GLU A 14 30.52 8.91 6.13
C GLU A 14 30.05 9.89 5.05
N GLU A 15 30.95 10.74 4.53
CA GLU A 15 30.67 11.65 3.41
C GLU A 15 30.21 10.89 2.15
N ALA A 16 30.84 9.76 1.83
CA ALA A 16 30.44 8.93 0.69
C ALA A 16 29.02 8.34 0.88
N ARG A 17 28.69 7.88 2.09
CA ARG A 17 27.35 7.38 2.42
C ARG A 17 26.29 8.48 2.34
N GLU A 18 26.62 9.68 2.80
CA GLU A 18 25.73 10.83 2.68
C GLU A 18 25.52 11.25 1.22
N ALA A 19 26.57 11.23 0.40
CA ALA A 19 26.47 11.52 -1.02
C ALA A 19 25.59 10.50 -1.76
N GLU A 20 25.76 9.22 -1.46
CA GLU A 20 24.92 8.14 -1.98
C GLU A 20 23.45 8.32 -1.54
N ARG A 21 23.22 8.66 -0.27
CA ARG A 21 21.88 8.96 0.25
C ARG A 21 21.23 10.14 -0.49
N ARG A 22 21.97 11.24 -0.69
CA ARG A 22 21.49 12.42 -1.44
C ARG A 22 21.15 12.09 -2.89
N ALA A 23 22.00 11.32 -3.57
CA ALA A 23 21.76 10.89 -4.94
C ALA A 23 20.48 10.04 -5.07
N LEU A 24 20.26 9.12 -4.11
CA LEU A 24 19.05 8.31 -4.06
C LEU A 24 17.79 9.17 -3.87
N PHE A 25 17.84 10.18 -3.00
CA PHE A 25 16.73 11.11 -2.82
C PHE A 25 16.41 11.92 -4.07
N GLU A 26 17.43 12.38 -4.81
CA GLU A 26 17.23 13.10 -6.06
C GLU A 26 16.52 12.25 -7.11
N GLN A 27 16.82 10.94 -7.16
CA GLN A 27 16.13 10.01 -8.05
C GLN A 27 14.67 9.79 -7.62
N LEU A 28 14.41 9.62 -6.32
CA LEU A 28 13.05 9.47 -5.80
C LEU A 28 12.19 10.71 -6.03
N ALA A 29 12.77 11.91 -5.99
CA ALA A 29 12.06 13.17 -6.25
C ALA A 29 11.56 13.31 -7.70
N LYS A 30 12.13 12.55 -8.65
CA LYS A 30 11.69 12.55 -10.07
C LYS A 30 10.46 11.67 -10.31
N ARG A 31 10.00 10.94 -9.29
CA ARG A 31 8.88 10.00 -9.39
C ARG A 31 7.53 10.72 -9.39
N PRO A 32 6.52 10.24 -10.13
CA PRO A 32 5.16 10.77 -10.04
C PRO A 32 4.57 10.61 -8.63
N GLU A 33 3.83 11.63 -8.20
CA GLU A 33 3.15 11.67 -6.90
C GLU A 33 2.10 10.56 -6.70
N THR A 34 1.69 9.89 -7.77
CA THR A 34 0.73 8.77 -7.73
C THR A 34 1.37 7.47 -7.26
N VAL A 35 2.71 7.39 -7.23
CA VAL A 35 3.42 6.16 -6.87
C VAL A 35 4.11 6.33 -5.52
N CYS A 36 4.01 5.31 -4.68
CA CYS A 36 4.63 5.29 -3.36
C CYS A 36 6.14 5.53 -3.47
N PRO A 37 6.72 6.50 -2.76
CA PRO A 37 8.18 6.75 -2.76
C PRO A 37 9.00 5.57 -2.23
N PHE A 38 8.40 4.69 -1.42
CA PHE A 38 9.07 3.52 -0.85
C PHE A 38 8.93 2.24 -1.68
N LEU A 39 8.27 2.32 -2.84
CA LEU A 39 8.25 1.23 -3.81
C LEU A 39 9.58 1.18 -4.55
N GLY A 40 10.29 0.07 -4.47
CA GLY A 40 11.52 -0.15 -5.23
C GLY A 40 11.46 -1.46 -6.00
N LEU A 41 12.45 -1.74 -6.84
CA LEU A 41 12.71 -3.07 -7.39
C LEU A 41 13.73 -3.79 -6.50
N ALA A 42 13.72 -5.13 -6.51
CA ALA A 42 14.69 -5.92 -5.75
C ALA A 42 16.15 -5.60 -6.12
N SER A 43 16.41 -5.27 -7.39
CA SER A 43 17.72 -4.89 -7.92
C SER A 43 18.06 -3.41 -7.73
N ASP A 44 17.05 -2.53 -7.60
CA ASP A 44 17.23 -1.08 -7.54
C ASP A 44 16.14 -0.44 -6.67
N ARG A 45 16.57 0.16 -5.56
CA ARG A 45 15.69 0.83 -4.60
C ARG A 45 14.96 2.04 -5.18
N ALA A 46 15.58 2.78 -6.10
CA ALA A 46 14.98 3.96 -6.70
C ALA A 46 14.12 3.63 -7.93
N GLY A 47 14.37 2.49 -8.56
CA GLY A 47 13.60 1.98 -9.68
C GLY A 47 12.19 1.55 -9.30
N TYR A 48 11.26 1.67 -10.25
CA TYR A 48 9.92 1.08 -10.16
C TYR A 48 9.41 0.78 -11.56
N GLN A 49 8.41 -0.11 -11.65
CA GLN A 49 7.67 -0.36 -12.87
C GLN A 49 6.23 0.11 -12.71
N PRO A 50 5.59 0.65 -13.77
CA PRO A 50 4.21 1.14 -13.69
C PRO A 50 3.20 -0.01 -13.52
N ASP A 51 3.58 -1.23 -13.89
CA ASP A 51 2.76 -2.42 -13.76
C ASP A 51 3.15 -3.24 -12.52
N PRO A 52 2.20 -3.98 -11.91
CA PRO A 52 2.49 -4.89 -10.82
C PRO A 52 3.45 -6.00 -11.25
N THR A 53 4.49 -6.23 -10.44
CA THR A 53 5.50 -7.25 -10.68
C THR A 53 5.96 -7.91 -9.39
N GLY A 54 6.41 -9.16 -9.51
CA GLY A 54 7.04 -9.88 -8.39
C GLY A 54 8.39 -9.30 -7.96
N GLU A 55 8.96 -8.37 -8.74
CA GLU A 55 10.23 -7.69 -8.42
C GLU A 55 10.06 -6.52 -7.46
N HIS A 56 8.84 -5.99 -7.32
CA HIS A 56 8.60 -4.88 -6.42
C HIS A 56 8.86 -5.25 -4.95
N ARG A 57 9.55 -4.35 -4.24
CA ARG A 57 9.87 -4.44 -2.82
C ARG A 57 9.46 -3.17 -2.11
N CYS A 58 8.99 -3.32 -0.88
CA CYS A 58 8.69 -2.21 0.00
C CYS A 58 9.91 -1.88 0.87
N TYR A 59 10.46 -0.69 0.70
CA TYR A 59 11.60 -0.16 1.47
C TYR A 59 11.17 0.80 2.58
N ALA A 60 9.89 0.80 2.95
CA ALA A 60 9.35 1.76 3.92
C ALA A 60 9.86 1.53 5.34
N PHE A 61 10.16 0.29 5.70
CA PHE A 61 10.66 -0.05 7.03
C PHE A 61 11.40 -1.39 7.02
N GLY A 62 12.58 -1.43 7.63
CA GLY A 62 13.39 -2.63 7.78
C GLY A 62 13.86 -3.22 6.45
N ASP A 63 13.91 -4.54 6.38
CA ASP A 63 14.34 -5.27 5.19
C ASP A 63 13.33 -5.13 4.04
N PRO A 64 13.80 -5.12 2.77
CA PRO A 64 12.94 -5.02 1.60
C PRO A 64 11.98 -6.20 1.52
N ALA A 65 10.68 -5.92 1.71
CA ALA A 65 9.67 -6.97 1.76
C ALA A 65 8.96 -7.12 0.40
N PRO A 66 8.60 -8.35 -0.02
CA PRO A 66 7.78 -8.55 -1.20
C PRO A 66 6.37 -7.97 -1.01
N LEU A 67 5.73 -7.63 -2.13
CA LEU A 67 4.39 -7.06 -2.18
C LEU A 67 3.48 -7.93 -3.05
N SER A 68 2.23 -8.15 -2.64
CA SER A 68 1.26 -8.83 -3.48
C SER A 68 0.82 -7.96 -4.66
N ASP A 69 0.45 -8.56 -5.78
CA ASP A 69 -0.05 -7.85 -6.96
C ASP A 69 -1.23 -6.93 -6.64
N GLU A 70 -2.15 -7.38 -5.78
CA GLU A 70 -3.32 -6.60 -5.36
C GLU A 70 -2.91 -5.35 -4.56
N GLN A 71 -1.95 -5.48 -3.64
CA GLN A 71 -1.41 -4.35 -2.89
C GLN A 71 -0.65 -3.38 -3.81
N GLN A 72 0.07 -3.89 -4.81
CA GLN A 72 0.76 -3.04 -5.77
C GLN A 72 -0.22 -2.22 -6.60
N ARG A 73 -1.27 -2.86 -7.14
CA ARG A 73 -2.32 -2.22 -7.95
C ARG A 73 -3.04 -1.14 -7.18
N HIS A 74 -3.59 -1.47 -6.00
CA HIS A 74 -4.53 -0.58 -5.30
C HIS A 74 -3.88 0.35 -4.28
N VAL A 75 -2.60 0.14 -3.96
CA VAL A 75 -1.93 0.92 -2.92
C VAL A 75 -0.61 1.50 -3.40
N CYS A 76 0.34 0.69 -3.86
CA CYS A 76 1.71 1.19 -4.10
C CYS A 76 1.87 2.00 -5.39
N LEU A 77 1.08 1.69 -6.43
CA LEU A 77 1.11 2.36 -7.74
C LEU A 77 0.00 3.42 -7.89
N GLU A 78 -0.85 3.57 -6.87
CA GLU A 78 -1.94 4.55 -6.80
C GLU A 78 -1.72 5.54 -5.66
N ARG A 79 -2.41 6.69 -5.68
CA ARG A 79 -2.36 7.70 -4.59
C ARG A 79 -2.77 7.14 -3.22
N GLY A 80 -3.38 5.96 -3.15
CA GLY A 80 -3.78 5.29 -1.92
C GLY A 80 -2.64 4.95 -0.96
N TYR A 81 -1.37 4.98 -1.41
CA TYR A 81 -0.21 4.73 -0.52
C TYR A 81 -0.13 5.68 0.68
N SER A 82 -0.73 6.88 0.61
CA SER A 82 -0.73 7.83 1.73
C SER A 82 -1.39 7.26 2.99
N ASN A 83 -2.33 6.33 2.82
CA ASN A 83 -3.02 5.63 3.91
C ASN A 83 -2.39 4.28 4.27
N CYS A 84 -1.32 3.87 3.57
CA CYS A 84 -0.65 2.61 3.83
C CYS A 84 0.04 2.65 5.21
N PRO A 85 -0.25 1.71 6.13
CA PRO A 85 0.37 1.70 7.46
C PRO A 85 1.90 1.62 7.43
N ARG A 86 2.48 0.99 6.39
CA ARG A 86 3.93 0.93 6.21
C ARG A 86 4.51 2.26 5.75
N TYR A 87 3.83 2.95 4.83
CA TYR A 87 4.22 4.30 4.41
C TYR A 87 4.20 5.27 5.60
N LEU A 88 3.11 5.27 6.37
CA LEU A 88 2.95 6.12 7.55
C LEU A 88 4.04 5.89 8.61
N ARG A 89 4.49 4.64 8.77
CA ARG A 89 5.62 4.32 9.66
C ARG A 89 6.97 4.73 9.07
N GLY A 90 7.17 4.52 7.77
CA GLY A 90 8.43 4.89 7.09
C GLY A 90 8.69 6.39 7.09
N VAL A 91 7.63 7.19 6.98
CA VAL A 91 7.67 8.66 7.09
C VAL A 91 8.20 9.13 8.45
N LEU A 92 7.97 8.37 9.53
CA LEU A 92 8.39 8.75 10.89
C LEU A 92 9.85 8.38 11.20
N VAL A 93 10.46 7.50 10.42
CA VAL A 93 11.85 7.03 10.62
C VAL A 93 12.84 7.82 9.75
N ILE A 94 12.36 8.50 8.71
CA ILE A 94 13.15 9.38 7.85
C ILE A 94 12.85 10.83 8.28
N PRO A 95 13.85 11.65 8.66
CA PRO A 95 13.62 13.00 9.15
C PRO A 95 12.78 13.82 8.16
N THR A 96 11.78 14.51 8.71
CA THR A 96 10.68 15.14 7.97
C THR A 96 11.12 16.22 6.98
N GLU A 97 12.30 16.82 7.16
CA GLU A 97 12.89 17.75 6.17
C GLU A 97 13.20 17.07 4.82
N GLU A 98 13.59 15.79 4.81
CA GLU A 98 13.93 15.04 3.59
C GLU A 98 12.66 14.55 2.85
N LEU A 99 11.57 14.30 3.58
CA LEU A 99 10.28 13.92 3.00
C LEU A 99 9.45 15.13 2.52
N GLU A 100 9.61 16.29 3.16
CA GLU A 100 8.98 17.53 2.72
C GLU A 100 9.63 18.06 1.43
N ALA A 101 10.92 17.78 1.20
CA ALA A 101 11.57 17.98 -0.09
C ALA A 101 11.01 17.08 -1.21
N LEU A 102 10.54 15.87 -0.87
CA LEU A 102 9.80 14.97 -1.79
C LEU A 102 8.34 15.40 -2.02
N ARG A 103 7.79 16.23 -1.13
CA ARG A 103 6.41 16.73 -1.16
C ARG A 103 6.31 18.15 -1.71
N ARG A 104 7.44 18.85 -1.90
CA ARG A 104 7.45 20.11 -2.63
C ARG A 104 6.90 19.85 -4.03
N PRO A 105 5.89 20.62 -4.48
CA PRO A 105 5.55 20.66 -5.88
C PRO A 105 6.84 20.93 -6.62
N GLN A 106 7.20 20.07 -7.58
CA GLN A 106 8.00 20.58 -8.68
C GLN A 106 7.22 21.82 -9.13
N PRO A 107 7.76 23.05 -8.99
CA PRO A 107 7.02 24.23 -9.39
C PRO A 107 6.54 23.90 -10.79
N HIS A 108 5.22 23.87 -10.97
CA HIS A 108 4.61 23.50 -12.23
C HIS A 108 5.35 24.38 -13.22
N VAL A 109 6.29 23.79 -13.98
CA VAL A 109 6.99 24.52 -15.00
C VAL A 109 5.84 24.85 -15.90
N ALA A 110 5.44 26.13 -15.89
CA ALA A 110 4.44 26.60 -16.81
C ALA A 110 4.90 26.02 -18.15
N PRO A 111 4.05 25.26 -18.86
CA PRO A 111 4.43 24.74 -20.15
C PRO A 111 5.11 25.91 -20.88
N PRO A 112 6.33 25.71 -21.41
CA PRO A 112 7.12 26.80 -21.97
C PRO A 112 6.17 27.65 -22.81
N PRO A 113 6.16 28.98 -22.61
CA PRO A 113 5.19 29.86 -23.25
C PRO A 113 5.08 29.40 -24.69
N PRO A 114 3.85 29.17 -25.20
CA PRO A 114 3.66 28.60 -26.52
C PRO A 114 4.60 29.33 -27.46
N PRO A 115 5.44 28.60 -28.22
CA PRO A 115 6.42 29.24 -29.08
C PRO A 115 5.68 30.32 -29.87
N PRO A 116 6.25 31.53 -30.00
CA PRO A 116 5.58 32.63 -30.68
C PRO A 116 5.02 32.08 -31.99
N PRO A 117 3.76 32.39 -32.33
CA PRO A 117 3.08 31.79 -33.46
C PRO A 117 4.03 31.84 -34.63
N ARG A 118 4.50 30.65 -35.06
CA ARG A 118 5.44 30.55 -36.17
C ARG A 118 4.78 31.34 -37.31
N PRO A 119 5.48 32.31 -37.93
CA PRO A 119 4.91 33.03 -39.06
C PRO A 119 4.37 31.99 -40.02
N ALA A 120 3.07 32.09 -40.30
CA ALA A 120 2.35 31.12 -41.10
C ALA A 120 3.19 30.89 -42.36
N ARG A 121 3.72 29.67 -42.51
CA ARG A 121 4.39 29.28 -43.76
C ARG A 121 3.36 29.55 -44.85
N PRO A 122 3.69 30.35 -45.88
CA PRO A 122 2.75 30.62 -46.96
C PRO A 122 2.28 29.26 -47.48
N PRO A 123 0.97 29.07 -47.69
CA PRO A 123 0.48 27.80 -48.18
C PRO A 123 1.19 27.52 -49.49
N ARG A 124 1.97 26.44 -49.55
CA ARG A 124 2.50 25.87 -50.80
C ARG A 124 1.30 25.25 -51.54
N ARG A 125 0.41 26.13 -52.01
CA ARG A 125 -0.83 25.85 -52.69
C ARG A 125 -0.48 25.65 -54.17
N ARG A 126 -0.95 24.53 -54.72
CA ARG A 126 -1.30 24.37 -56.16
C ARG A 126 -0.16 24.37 -57.19
N ARG A 127 0.86 23.50 -57.04
CA ARG A 127 1.60 22.97 -58.21
C ARG A 127 1.70 21.45 -58.29
N SER A 128 1.56 20.72 -57.18
CA SER A 128 1.70 19.25 -57.17
C SER A 128 0.43 18.48 -57.58
N LEU A 129 -0.76 19.09 -57.50
CA LEU A 129 -2.03 18.40 -57.77
C LEU A 129 -2.30 18.21 -59.28
N LEU A 130 -1.79 19.10 -60.13
CA LEU A 130 -1.91 18.98 -61.59
C LEU A 130 -0.99 17.89 -62.16
N VAL A 131 0.20 17.71 -61.57
CA VAL A 131 1.16 16.67 -62.00
C VAL A 131 0.67 15.28 -61.59
N GLY A 132 0.06 15.14 -60.41
CA GLY A 132 -0.51 13.86 -59.97
C GLY A 132 -1.71 13.41 -60.82
N LEU A 133 -2.60 14.33 -61.20
CA LEU A 133 -3.76 14.01 -62.04
C LEU A 133 -3.35 13.54 -63.45
N ALA A 134 -2.36 14.19 -64.06
CA ALA A 134 -1.86 13.81 -65.37
C ALA A 134 -1.27 12.39 -65.40
N LEU A 135 -0.56 11.99 -64.33
CA LEU A 135 0.02 10.65 -64.22
C LEU A 135 -1.06 9.56 -64.08
N VAL A 136 -2.13 9.84 -63.34
CA VAL A 136 -3.26 8.91 -63.16
C VAL A 136 -4.03 8.72 -64.46
N ILE A 137 -4.28 9.80 -65.21
CA ILE A 137 -4.95 9.70 -66.52
C ILE A 137 -4.12 8.85 -67.50
N LEU A 138 -2.79 8.99 -67.47
CA LEU A 138 -1.89 8.23 -68.34
C LEU A 138 -1.87 6.73 -67.97
N LEU A 139 -1.91 6.41 -66.67
CA LEU A 139 -2.02 5.02 -66.19
C LEU A 139 -3.36 4.37 -66.57
N VAL A 140 -4.47 5.10 -66.47
CA VAL A 140 -5.79 4.58 -66.85
C VAL A 140 -5.87 4.36 -68.37
N ALA A 141 -5.26 5.25 -69.18
CA ALA A 141 -5.17 5.05 -70.62
C ALA A 141 -4.31 3.81 -70.97
N ALA A 142 -3.20 3.58 -70.27
CA ALA A 142 -2.32 2.42 -70.50
C ALA A 142 -2.99 1.09 -70.13
N VAL A 143 -3.77 1.04 -69.04
CA VAL A 143 -4.49 -0.17 -68.61
C VAL A 143 -5.74 -0.41 -69.48
N GLY A 144 -6.40 0.65 -69.95
CA GLY A 144 -7.59 0.56 -70.82
C GLY A 144 -7.30 -0.07 -72.19
N THR A 145 -6.09 0.08 -72.73
CA THR A 145 -5.69 -0.54 -74.01
C THR A 145 -5.14 -1.97 -73.89
N GLY A 146 -4.83 -2.46 -72.67
CA GLY A 146 -4.34 -3.83 -72.46
C GLY A 146 -5.38 -4.85 -72.00
N GLY A 147 -6.56 -4.39 -71.58
CA GLY A 147 -7.58 -5.20 -70.91
C GLY A 147 -8.53 -5.99 -71.82
N LEU A 148 -8.27 -6.06 -73.13
CA LEU A 148 -9.21 -6.65 -74.10
C LEU A 148 -8.69 -7.86 -74.87
N TYR A 149 -7.85 -8.71 -74.25
CA TYR A 149 -7.31 -9.88 -74.97
C TYR A 149 -7.23 -11.23 -74.25
N LEU A 150 -7.87 -11.47 -73.11
CA LEU A 150 -8.01 -12.85 -72.59
C LEU A 150 -9.34 -13.08 -71.85
N ILE A 151 -10.38 -13.34 -72.65
CA ILE A 151 -11.61 -14.03 -72.21
C ILE A 151 -11.33 -15.53 -72.26
N ASN A 152 -11.52 -16.26 -71.15
CA ASN A 152 -11.84 -17.70 -71.20
C ASN A 152 -12.72 -18.10 -69.99
N PRO A 153 -13.98 -18.53 -70.20
CA PRO A 153 -14.91 -18.95 -69.15
C PRO A 153 -14.96 -20.49 -69.08
N ASN A 154 -14.79 -21.10 -67.91
CA ASN A 154 -15.36 -22.41 -67.49
C ASN A 154 -14.62 -22.98 -66.27
N PHE A 155 -15.19 -22.87 -65.06
CA PHE A 155 -15.15 -23.97 -64.07
C PHE A 155 -16.12 -23.72 -62.91
N VAL A 156 -17.41 -23.93 -63.16
CA VAL A 156 -18.44 -24.11 -62.14
C VAL A 156 -18.63 -25.62 -61.92
N ALA A 157 -18.65 -26.05 -60.65
CA ALA A 157 -19.14 -27.32 -60.05
C ALA A 157 -18.07 -27.86 -59.07
N ARG A 158 -18.35 -28.08 -57.78
CA ARG A 158 -19.33 -29.04 -57.26
C ARG A 158 -19.72 -28.72 -55.80
N LEU A 159 -21.03 -28.70 -55.56
CA LEU A 159 -21.70 -29.08 -54.30
C LEU A 159 -21.52 -30.62 -54.10
N ILE A 160 -21.80 -31.33 -52.99
CA ILE A 160 -23.02 -31.45 -52.17
C ILE A 160 -22.69 -32.39 -50.95
N THR A 161 -23.42 -32.23 -49.82
CA THR A 161 -23.96 -33.27 -48.86
C THR A 161 -23.00 -34.03 -47.90
N GLY A 162 -23.36 -34.32 -46.64
CA GLY A 162 -24.59 -34.08 -45.87
C GLY A 162 -24.65 -34.83 -44.50
N ARG A 163 -25.66 -34.44 -43.69
CA ARG A 163 -26.43 -35.16 -42.64
C ARG A 163 -25.84 -35.50 -41.25
N SER A 164 -26.60 -35.03 -40.23
CA SER A 164 -26.78 -35.42 -38.80
C SER A 164 -27.28 -36.89 -38.60
N PRO A 165 -27.68 -37.40 -37.40
CA PRO A 165 -27.76 -36.84 -36.02
C PRO A 165 -27.30 -37.76 -34.83
N THR A 166 -27.49 -37.24 -33.62
CA THR A 166 -27.44 -37.70 -32.19
C THR A 166 -27.99 -39.11 -31.87
N PRO A 167 -27.70 -39.77 -30.70
CA PRO A 167 -28.16 -39.35 -29.35
C PRO A 167 -27.27 -39.72 -28.11
N SER A 168 -27.80 -39.34 -26.94
CA SER A 168 -27.30 -39.32 -25.54
C SER A 168 -26.97 -40.66 -24.85
N SER A 169 -26.22 -40.57 -23.73
CA SER A 169 -26.43 -41.42 -22.54
C SER A 169 -25.93 -40.77 -21.23
N LEU A 170 -26.72 -40.92 -20.18
CA LEU A 170 -26.50 -40.51 -18.78
C LEU A 170 -25.34 -41.27 -18.10
N ALA A 171 -24.75 -40.67 -17.07
CA ALA A 171 -24.35 -41.40 -15.86
C ALA A 171 -24.29 -40.48 -14.63
N SER A 172 -24.94 -40.96 -13.57
CA SER A 172 -24.98 -40.44 -12.21
C SER A 172 -23.78 -41.00 -11.43
N GLY A 173 -23.20 -40.23 -10.50
CA GLY A 173 -22.10 -40.68 -9.65
C GLY A 173 -21.74 -39.70 -8.54
N SER A 174 -22.30 -39.95 -7.35
CA SER A 174 -21.95 -39.32 -6.07
C SER A 174 -20.62 -39.88 -5.53
N ALA A 175 -19.71 -39.03 -5.02
CA ALA A 175 -18.83 -39.31 -3.87
C ALA A 175 -17.85 -38.13 -3.56
N GLN A 176 -18.08 -37.47 -2.43
CA GLN A 176 -17.06 -36.90 -1.52
C GLN A 176 -16.48 -38.09 -0.69
N PRO A 177 -15.27 -38.12 -0.06
CA PRO A 177 -14.44 -37.02 0.45
C PRO A 177 -12.91 -37.14 0.19
N GLY A 178 -12.17 -36.07 0.47
CA GLY A 178 -10.71 -36.11 0.59
C GLY A 178 -10.04 -34.74 0.53
N SER A 179 -10.13 -33.96 1.60
CA SER A 179 -9.36 -32.72 1.76
C SER A 179 -8.02 -33.05 2.41
N PRO A 180 -6.85 -32.83 1.77
CA PRO A 180 -5.57 -32.90 2.45
C PRO A 180 -5.36 -31.62 3.28
N ALA A 181 -5.17 -31.81 4.58
CA ALA A 181 -4.63 -30.81 5.48
C ALA A 181 -3.12 -30.66 5.25
N PRO A 182 -2.57 -29.45 5.03
CA PRO A 182 -1.16 -29.23 5.26
C PRO A 182 -0.92 -28.94 6.75
N THR A 183 -0.16 -29.84 7.35
CA THR A 183 0.61 -29.67 8.58
C THR A 183 1.48 -28.43 8.48
N GLY A 184 1.06 -27.33 9.11
CA GLY A 184 1.86 -26.14 9.34
C GLY A 184 2.41 -26.15 10.75
N SER A 185 3.65 -26.60 10.88
CA SER A 185 4.45 -26.59 12.10
C SER A 185 4.43 -25.21 12.77
N ALA A 186 4.03 -25.14 14.04
CA ALA A 186 4.01 -23.92 14.82
C ALA A 186 5.45 -23.43 15.05
N SER A 187 5.90 -22.51 14.21
CA SER A 187 7.11 -21.74 14.45
C SER A 187 6.78 -20.67 15.50
N ALA A 188 7.36 -20.82 16.69
CA ALA A 188 7.20 -19.88 17.79
C ALA A 188 7.76 -18.50 17.39
N LEU A 189 6.86 -17.61 16.95
CA LEU A 189 7.17 -16.20 16.72
C LEU A 189 7.48 -15.55 18.07
N ALA A 190 8.72 -15.07 18.19
CA ALA A 190 9.17 -14.22 19.27
C ALA A 190 8.16 -13.10 19.54
N THR A 191 7.66 -13.02 20.77
CA THR A 191 6.75 -11.99 21.23
C THR A 191 7.51 -10.66 21.25
N ALA A 192 7.33 -9.82 20.22
CA ALA A 192 7.86 -8.47 20.21
C ALA A 192 7.15 -7.64 21.30
N THR A 193 7.83 -7.36 22.41
CA THR A 193 7.36 -6.42 23.42
C THR A 193 7.27 -5.02 22.81
N PRO A 194 6.15 -4.29 22.92
CA PRO A 194 6.01 -2.97 22.30
C PRO A 194 6.99 -1.97 22.90
N THR A 195 7.56 -1.10 22.07
CA THR A 195 8.39 0.04 22.50
C THR A 195 7.60 0.91 23.48
N PRO A 196 8.15 1.22 24.67
CA PRO A 196 7.45 2.07 25.64
C PRO A 196 7.28 3.49 25.08
N LEU A 197 6.10 4.09 25.32
CA LEU A 197 5.91 5.53 25.12
C LEU A 197 6.83 6.29 26.09
N PRO A 198 7.34 7.48 25.74
CA PRO A 198 8.13 8.29 26.66
C PRO A 198 7.36 8.55 27.96
N THR A 199 8.10 8.53 29.07
CA THR A 199 7.57 8.80 30.41
C THR A 199 7.10 10.27 30.50
N PRO A 200 5.94 10.55 31.13
CA PRO A 200 5.49 11.91 31.36
C PRO A 200 6.48 12.73 32.21
N THR A 201 6.63 14.00 31.88
CA THR A 201 7.44 15.01 32.58
C THR A 201 6.52 16.05 33.25
N ALA A 202 7.05 16.80 34.21
CA ALA A 202 6.33 17.90 34.85
C ALA A 202 5.80 18.91 33.81
N GLY A 203 4.51 19.21 33.86
CA GLY A 203 3.82 20.08 32.90
C GLY A 203 2.96 19.34 31.86
N ASP A 204 3.07 18.01 31.75
CA ASP A 204 2.24 17.24 30.83
C ASP A 204 0.78 17.16 31.32
N THR A 205 -0.16 17.31 30.39
CA THR A 205 -1.59 17.32 30.71
C THR A 205 -2.18 15.92 30.57
N PHE A 206 -2.93 15.46 31.57
CA PHE A 206 -3.62 14.17 31.52
C PHE A 206 -4.71 14.17 30.44
N VAL A 207 -4.71 13.13 29.61
CA VAL A 207 -5.63 12.99 28.46
C VAL A 207 -6.68 11.91 28.69
N GLY A 208 -6.33 10.84 29.41
CA GLY A 208 -7.24 9.72 29.64
C GLY A 208 -6.52 8.40 29.86
N TYR A 209 -7.28 7.31 29.80
CA TYR A 209 -6.74 5.96 29.93
C TYR A 209 -6.81 5.21 28.59
N GLN A 210 -5.90 4.26 28.42
CA GLN A 210 -5.83 3.39 27.26
C GLN A 210 -5.56 1.97 27.69
N VAL A 211 -6.33 1.02 27.16
CA VAL A 211 -6.04 -0.41 27.31
C VAL A 211 -5.08 -0.86 26.22
N GLY A 212 -4.13 -1.71 26.58
CA GLY A 212 -3.25 -2.43 25.68
C GLY A 212 -3.48 -3.93 25.78
N VAL A 213 -3.76 -4.56 24.65
CA VAL A 213 -3.94 -6.00 24.52
C VAL A 213 -2.92 -6.56 23.53
N GLY A 214 -2.43 -7.78 23.79
CA GLY A 214 -1.52 -8.51 22.92
C GLY A 214 -2.25 -9.41 21.92
N PRO A 215 -1.50 -10.15 21.08
CA PRO A 215 -2.07 -11.06 20.10
C PRO A 215 -2.58 -12.37 20.75
N GLN A 216 -3.60 -12.27 21.60
CA GLN A 216 -4.15 -13.34 22.42
C GLN A 216 -5.69 -13.29 22.43
N PRO A 217 -6.38 -14.36 22.89
CA PRO A 217 -7.82 -14.33 23.14
C PRO A 217 -8.13 -13.57 24.45
N TYR A 218 -9.24 -12.85 24.44
CA TYR A 218 -9.74 -12.03 25.55
C TYR A 218 -11.23 -12.26 25.74
N GLN A 219 -11.69 -12.06 26.98
CA GLN A 219 -13.11 -11.99 27.31
C GLN A 219 -13.51 -10.56 27.63
N LEU A 220 -14.51 -10.05 26.92
CA LEU A 220 -15.05 -8.73 27.11
C LEU A 220 -16.46 -8.82 27.66
N PHE A 221 -16.83 -7.84 28.49
CA PHE A 221 -18.07 -7.90 29.26
C PHE A 221 -18.93 -6.67 29.03
N THR A 222 -20.24 -6.80 29.11
CA THR A 222 -21.10 -5.66 29.44
C THR A 222 -21.52 -5.79 30.90
N VAL A 223 -21.42 -4.70 31.63
CA VAL A 223 -21.66 -4.67 33.08
C VAL A 223 -22.78 -3.67 33.33
N ASP A 224 -23.77 -4.05 34.14
CA ASP A 224 -24.85 -3.14 34.57
C ASP A 224 -24.40 -2.22 35.72
N ASP A 225 -25.26 -1.28 36.13
CA ASP A 225 -24.97 -0.34 37.22
C ASP A 225 -24.78 -1.02 38.60
N ALA A 226 -25.36 -2.22 38.76
CA ALA A 226 -25.21 -3.04 39.95
C ALA A 226 -23.87 -3.79 39.96
N GLY A 227 -23.19 -3.89 38.82
CA GLY A 227 -21.91 -4.58 38.65
C GLY A 227 -22.05 -6.04 38.26
N ASN A 228 -23.22 -6.46 37.76
CA ASN A 228 -23.41 -7.79 37.19
C ASN A 228 -23.04 -7.77 35.71
N THR A 229 -22.35 -8.83 35.29
CA THR A 229 -22.07 -9.09 33.88
C THR A 229 -23.34 -9.52 33.15
N THR A 230 -23.84 -8.70 32.23
CA THR A 230 -25.05 -8.97 31.44
C THR A 230 -24.74 -9.70 30.13
N ARG A 231 -23.52 -9.55 29.58
CA ARG A 231 -23.06 -10.23 28.37
C ARG A 231 -21.57 -10.49 28.45
N THR A 232 -21.16 -11.64 27.92
CA THR A 232 -19.76 -12.01 27.73
C THR A 232 -19.50 -12.26 26.25
N VAL A 233 -18.40 -11.72 25.73
CA VAL A 233 -17.96 -11.92 24.34
C VAL A 233 -16.49 -12.31 24.34
N SER A 234 -16.19 -13.41 23.65
CA SER A 234 -14.81 -13.82 23.38
C SER A 234 -14.33 -13.19 22.09
N THR A 235 -13.14 -12.61 22.12
CA THR A 235 -12.49 -12.01 20.95
C THR A 235 -11.01 -12.33 20.94
N SER A 236 -10.35 -12.19 19.80
CA SER A 236 -8.90 -12.34 19.70
C SER A 236 -8.32 -11.23 18.85
N PHE A 237 -7.11 -10.82 19.20
CA PHE A 237 -6.36 -9.84 18.44
C PHE A 237 -5.20 -10.54 17.75
N SER A 238 -4.94 -10.21 16.48
CA SER A 238 -3.81 -10.76 15.72
C SER A 238 -2.50 -9.99 15.97
N ARG A 239 -2.59 -8.84 16.64
CA ARG A 239 -1.48 -7.93 16.94
C ARG A 239 -1.76 -7.14 18.21
N PHE A 240 -0.72 -6.51 18.74
CA PHE A 240 -0.89 -5.51 19.80
C PHE A 240 -1.86 -4.42 19.35
N SER A 241 -2.87 -4.20 20.17
CA SER A 241 -3.96 -3.27 19.89
C SER A 241 -4.23 -2.41 21.12
N HIS A 242 -4.71 -1.19 20.88
CA HIS A 242 -4.98 -0.21 21.91
C HIS A 242 -6.33 0.47 21.66
N ALA A 243 -7.03 0.82 22.73
CA ALA A 243 -8.30 1.56 22.68
C ALA A 243 -8.43 2.48 23.89
N ARG A 244 -9.15 3.60 23.75
CA ARG A 244 -9.46 4.48 24.89
C ARG A 244 -10.42 3.77 25.83
N VAL A 245 -10.16 3.91 27.12
CA VAL A 245 -11.01 3.36 28.17
C VAL A 245 -11.29 4.39 29.24
N SER A 246 -12.38 4.19 29.96
CA SER A 246 -12.71 4.94 31.18
C SER A 246 -12.82 3.98 32.36
N PRO A 247 -12.23 4.30 33.52
CA PRO A 247 -12.43 3.52 34.73
C PRO A 247 -13.86 3.72 35.23
N VAL A 248 -14.54 2.62 35.55
CA VAL A 248 -15.86 2.63 36.15
C VAL A 248 -15.84 1.75 37.39
N THR A 249 -16.54 2.16 38.44
CA THR A 249 -16.75 1.35 39.64
C THR A 249 -18.26 1.17 39.81
N ALA A 250 -18.72 -0.07 39.70
CA ALA A 250 -20.13 -0.40 39.91
C ALA A 250 -20.53 -0.31 41.38
N SER A 251 -21.84 -0.36 41.64
CA SER A 251 -22.41 -0.27 42.99
C SER A 251 -21.93 -1.39 43.93
N ASN A 252 -21.62 -2.58 43.39
CA ASN A 252 -21.05 -3.70 44.15
C ASN A 252 -19.53 -3.58 44.41
N GLY A 253 -18.91 -2.46 44.03
CA GLY A 253 -17.48 -2.23 44.17
C GLY A 253 -16.61 -2.83 43.06
N LEU A 254 -17.20 -3.51 42.06
CA LEU A 254 -16.46 -4.02 40.90
C LEU A 254 -15.88 -2.86 40.09
N ARG A 255 -14.55 -2.82 39.99
CA ARG A 255 -13.84 -1.92 39.07
C ARG A 255 -13.67 -2.58 37.71
N TYR A 256 -14.00 -1.86 36.66
CA TYR A 256 -13.81 -2.30 35.29
C TYR A 256 -13.45 -1.13 34.37
N TRP A 257 -12.90 -1.45 33.21
CA TRP A 257 -12.41 -0.47 32.24
C TRP A 257 -13.30 -0.50 31.00
N LEU A 258 -14.17 0.50 30.87
CA LEU A 258 -15.12 0.60 29.77
C LEU A 258 -14.45 1.19 28.53
N THR A 259 -14.48 0.47 27.42
CA THR A 259 -13.97 0.93 26.13
C THR A 259 -14.87 2.04 25.59
N THR A 260 -14.28 3.18 25.23
CA THR A 260 -15.03 4.36 24.78
C THR A 260 -14.94 4.60 23.28
N ASP A 261 -14.04 3.92 22.57
CA ASP A 261 -13.85 4.07 21.12
C ASP A 261 -13.67 2.74 20.38
N GLY A 262 -13.80 2.79 19.06
CA GLY A 262 -13.62 1.64 18.17
C GLY A 262 -14.78 0.62 18.19
N GLY A 263 -14.56 -0.53 17.55
CA GLY A 263 -15.57 -1.58 17.39
C GLY A 263 -15.96 -2.32 18.68
N TRP A 264 -15.24 -2.05 19.78
CA TRP A 264 -15.51 -2.62 21.10
C TRP A 264 -16.05 -1.58 22.09
N ALA A 265 -16.42 -0.38 21.62
CA ALA A 265 -17.03 0.64 22.46
C ALA A 265 -18.26 0.07 23.21
N GLY A 266 -18.36 0.36 24.50
CA GLY A 266 -19.38 -0.18 25.39
C GLY A 266 -19.05 -1.53 26.03
N TYR A 267 -17.96 -2.19 25.61
CA TYR A 267 -17.46 -3.39 26.28
C TYR A 267 -16.38 -3.06 27.30
N ALA A 268 -16.35 -3.83 28.38
CA ALA A 268 -15.51 -3.65 29.54
C ALA A 268 -14.43 -4.74 29.67
N TYR A 269 -13.27 -4.32 30.16
CA TYR A 269 -12.20 -5.20 30.64
C TYR A 269 -12.26 -5.29 32.17
N ILE A 270 -12.26 -6.52 32.68
CA ILE A 270 -12.28 -6.83 34.11
C ILE A 270 -11.00 -7.60 34.44
N LYS A 271 -10.25 -7.10 35.43
CA LYS A 271 -9.00 -7.73 35.86
C LYS A 271 -9.26 -9.16 36.36
N GLY A 272 -8.42 -10.10 35.94
CA GLY A 272 -8.54 -11.52 36.29
C GLY A 272 -9.60 -12.29 35.47
N GLN A 273 -10.47 -11.62 34.71
CA GLN A 273 -11.49 -12.27 33.88
C GLN A 273 -11.24 -12.08 32.38
N SER A 274 -10.79 -10.89 31.98
CA SER A 274 -10.63 -10.54 30.56
C SER A 274 -9.38 -11.10 29.89
N GLY A 275 -8.47 -11.74 30.63
CA GLY A 275 -7.14 -12.13 30.16
C GLY A 275 -6.07 -11.11 30.54
N SER A 276 -4.85 -11.25 30.00
CA SER A 276 -3.73 -10.37 30.33
C SER A 276 -3.78 -9.08 29.48
N PHE A 277 -4.25 -7.99 30.10
CA PHE A 277 -4.25 -6.66 29.51
C PHE A 277 -3.49 -5.68 30.40
N GLN A 278 -3.07 -4.56 29.83
CA GLN A 278 -2.44 -3.46 30.55
C GLN A 278 -3.27 -2.19 30.42
N ILE A 279 -3.33 -1.39 31.47
CA ILE A 279 -3.89 -0.04 31.39
C ILE A 279 -2.76 0.97 31.45
N ARG A 280 -2.88 2.04 30.67
CA ARG A 280 -1.92 3.15 30.63
C ARG A 280 -2.65 4.46 30.88
N ARG A 281 -2.06 5.35 31.68
CA ARG A 281 -2.44 6.77 31.73
C ARG A 281 -1.73 7.48 30.60
N LEU A 282 -2.50 8.20 29.80
CA LEU A 282 -1.99 9.00 28.70
C LEU A 282 -1.89 10.47 29.12
N TYR A 283 -0.79 11.07 28.71
CA TYR A 283 -0.47 12.48 28.92
C TYR A 283 -0.08 13.10 27.57
N ARG A 284 -0.32 14.40 27.45
CA ARG A 284 0.10 15.20 26.31
C ARG A 284 1.10 16.26 26.76
N GLY A 285 2.28 16.25 26.14
CA GLY A 285 3.30 17.27 26.34
C GLY A 285 2.93 18.59 25.68
N ALA A 286 3.61 19.67 26.08
CA ALA A 286 3.42 21.00 25.50
C ALA A 286 3.77 21.06 24.00
N ASP A 287 4.65 20.15 23.54
CA ASP A 287 5.01 19.91 22.14
C ASP A 287 3.98 19.07 21.37
N GLY A 288 2.89 18.66 22.02
CA GLY A 288 1.88 17.77 21.46
C GLY A 288 2.25 16.28 21.48
N SER A 289 3.42 15.92 21.99
CA SER A 289 3.84 14.51 22.10
C SER A 289 2.95 13.72 23.07
N GLU A 290 2.63 12.47 22.73
CA GLU A 290 1.91 11.58 23.62
C GLU A 290 2.89 10.80 24.51
N ARG A 291 2.63 10.82 25.81
CA ARG A 291 3.44 10.18 26.84
C ARG A 291 2.55 9.27 27.67
N ALA A 292 3.10 8.16 28.14
CA ALA A 292 2.29 7.19 28.85
C ALA A 292 3.04 6.58 30.03
N ILE A 293 2.27 6.23 31.06
CA ILE A 293 2.73 5.42 32.18
C ILE A 293 1.76 4.25 32.36
N VAL A 294 2.32 3.04 32.49
CA VAL A 294 1.53 1.85 32.77
C VAL A 294 1.03 1.92 34.21
N LEU A 295 -0.26 1.65 34.43
CA LEU A 295 -0.80 1.55 35.78
C LEU A 295 -0.23 0.30 36.45
N PRO A 296 0.18 0.40 37.71
CA PRO A 296 0.53 -0.79 38.48
C PRO A 296 -0.72 -1.64 38.71
N ASP A 297 -0.52 -2.95 38.88
CA ASP A 297 -1.61 -3.92 38.92
C ASP A 297 -2.63 -3.62 40.01
N ASP A 298 -2.24 -3.09 41.17
CA ASP A 298 -3.15 -2.71 42.27
C ASP A 298 -4.17 -1.62 41.88
N GLN A 299 -3.90 -0.87 40.81
CA GLN A 299 -4.75 0.21 40.30
C GLN A 299 -5.62 -0.21 39.11
N VAL A 300 -5.37 -1.38 38.52
CA VAL A 300 -6.12 -1.96 37.38
C VAL A 300 -7.33 -2.73 37.89
#